data_AF-A0A482WVH3-F1
#
_entry.id   AF-A0A482WVH3-F1
#
_cell.length_a   1.000
_cell.length_b   1.000
_cell.length_c   1.000
_cell.angle_alpha   90.00
_cell.angle_beta   90.00
_cell.angle_gamma   90.00
#
_symmetry.space_group_name_H-M   'P 1'
#
loop_
_entity.id
_entity.type
_entity.pdbx_description
1 polymer ?
#
loop_
_entity_poly.entity_id
_entity_poly.type
_entity_poly.pdbx_seq_one_letter_code
_entity_poly.pdbx_strand_id
1 'polypeptide(L)'
;MYSLKVPDERKGHCYHKLVGPLGRCQLHTGDRSDMPLATRSDCCCSTGAAWGPHCERCPPHATDDYRQLCGSWESGGYDVTGRDIDECRAVPGLCRDGRCVNTLGSYRCICNKGYRPDQAGTKCLDVNECEQSPGPCKFSCANTAGGSLMRLRGRLPAAHGPCELRGRGRVRHGPACASSVNRGLVRSASALCRLSQDRRSLF
;
A
#
# COMPACT_ATOMS: atom_id res chain seq x y z
N MET A 1 43.15 16.20 -1.97
CA MET A 1 42.32 17.18 -1.22
C MET A 1 40.87 16.78 -1.42
N TYR A 2 40.21 16.24 -0.40
CA TYR A 2 38.76 16.06 -0.43
C TYR A 2 38.14 17.43 -0.14
N SER A 3 37.52 18.08 -1.13
CA SER A 3 36.72 19.28 -0.87
C SER A 3 35.55 18.87 0.01
N LEU A 4 35.62 19.21 1.30
CA LEU A 4 34.47 19.19 2.20
C LEU A 4 33.45 20.18 1.63
N LYS A 5 32.46 19.65 0.90
CA LYS A 5 31.32 20.44 0.45
C LYS A 5 30.49 20.77 1.68
N VAL A 6 30.38 22.04 2.00
CA VAL A 6 29.52 22.53 3.08
C VAL A 6 28.07 22.15 2.73
N PRO A 7 27.36 21.40 3.60
CA PRO A 7 25.96 21.04 3.36
C PRO A 7 25.10 22.30 3.28
N ASP A 8 24.13 22.32 2.36
CA ASP A 8 23.11 23.38 2.32
C ASP A 8 22.20 23.26 3.56
N GLU A 9 22.21 24.26 4.43
CA GLU A 9 21.39 24.29 5.64
C GLU A 9 19.93 24.70 5.38
N ARG A 10 19.58 25.12 4.16
CA ARG A 10 18.20 25.47 3.80
C ARG A 10 17.32 24.25 3.95
N LYS A 11 16.16 24.46 4.57
CA LYS A 11 15.16 23.43 4.81
C LYS A 11 13.92 23.70 3.97
N GLY A 12 13.36 22.65 3.39
CA GLY A 12 12.19 22.72 2.52
C GLY A 12 11.40 21.43 2.53
N HIS A 13 10.22 21.48 1.91
CA HIS A 13 9.41 20.27 1.73
C HIS A 13 10.07 19.35 0.70
N CYS A 14 10.13 18.06 1.02
CA CYS A 14 10.53 17.03 0.08
C CYS A 14 9.29 16.37 -0.55
N TYR A 15 9.36 16.11 -1.83
CA TYR A 15 8.28 15.49 -2.59
C TYR A 15 8.74 14.12 -3.10
N HIS A 16 8.13 13.04 -2.61
CA HIS A 16 8.51 11.67 -2.99
C HIS A 16 8.23 11.34 -4.47
N LYS A 17 7.21 11.96 -5.07
CA LYS A 17 6.80 11.76 -6.46
C LYS A 17 6.24 13.05 -7.05
N LEU A 18 6.44 13.22 -8.35
CA LEU A 18 5.80 14.25 -9.16
C LEU A 18 4.53 13.69 -9.81
N VAL A 19 3.50 14.53 -9.97
CA VAL A 19 2.20 14.15 -10.54
C VAL A 19 2.00 14.81 -11.90
N GLY A 20 1.50 14.03 -12.86
CA GLY A 20 1.16 14.49 -14.21
C GLY A 20 2.35 14.66 -15.16
N PRO A 21 2.10 14.94 -16.45
CA PRO A 21 3.13 14.98 -17.50
C PRO A 21 4.12 16.14 -17.33
N LEU A 22 3.67 17.26 -16.76
CA LEU A 22 4.50 18.43 -16.47
C LEU A 22 5.22 18.33 -15.12
N GLY A 23 5.01 17.24 -14.36
CA GLY A 23 5.68 16.97 -13.09
C GLY A 23 5.43 18.03 -12.02
N ARG A 24 4.23 18.04 -11.44
CA ARG A 24 3.85 18.94 -10.34
C ARG A 24 4.16 18.30 -8.99
N CYS A 25 4.70 19.10 -8.06
CA CYS A 25 4.86 18.71 -6.67
C CYS A 25 3.51 18.68 -5.95
N GLN A 26 3.16 17.53 -5.38
CA GLN A 26 1.96 17.36 -4.57
C GLN A 26 2.31 16.63 -3.28
N LEU A 27 1.81 17.16 -2.16
CA LEU A 27 1.96 16.53 -0.86
C LEU A 27 0.89 15.45 -0.66
N HIS A 28 1.24 14.37 0.03
CA HIS A 28 0.31 13.28 0.35
C HIS A 28 -0.58 13.59 1.55
N THR A 29 -0.11 14.45 2.47
CA THR A 29 -0.88 14.86 3.65
C THR A 29 -1.51 16.22 3.40
N GLY A 30 -2.79 16.34 3.75
CA GLY A 30 -3.61 17.54 3.52
C GLY A 30 -3.21 18.76 4.35
N ASP A 31 -2.34 18.60 5.36
CA ASP A 31 -1.80 19.72 6.12
C ASP A 31 -0.29 19.88 5.89
N ARG A 32 0.10 21.07 5.44
CA ARG A 32 1.48 21.48 5.13
C ARG A 32 2.28 21.81 6.38
N SER A 33 1.61 22.09 7.50
CA SER A 33 2.22 22.71 8.68
C SER A 33 2.96 21.72 9.59
N ASP A 34 2.57 20.45 9.61
CA ASP A 34 3.22 19.39 10.41
C ASP A 34 4.28 18.59 9.62
N MET A 35 4.56 18.98 8.38
CA MET A 35 5.46 18.23 7.53
C MET A 35 6.92 18.51 7.88
N PRO A 36 7.74 17.48 8.19
CA PRO A 36 9.15 17.67 8.48
C PRO A 36 9.86 18.31 7.28
N LEU A 37 10.68 19.32 7.57
CA LEU A 37 11.50 19.97 6.57
C LEU A 37 12.84 19.24 6.47
N ALA A 38 13.25 18.96 5.24
CA ALA A 38 14.50 18.28 4.92
C ALA A 38 15.45 19.23 4.19
N THR A 39 16.76 18.96 4.24
CA THR A 39 17.71 19.64 3.35
C THR A 39 17.56 19.12 1.91
N ARG A 40 18.09 19.86 0.94
CA ARG A 40 18.06 19.42 -0.46
C ARG A 40 18.80 18.09 -0.66
N SER A 41 19.91 17.88 0.05
CA SER A 41 20.64 16.60 0.03
C SER A 41 19.86 15.49 0.72
N ASP A 42 19.25 15.71 1.88
CA ASP A 42 18.44 14.68 2.55
C ASP A 42 17.26 14.23 1.67
N CYS A 43 16.68 15.14 0.88
CA CYS A 43 15.60 14.80 -0.04
C CYS A 43 16.11 14.09 -1.30
N CYS A 44 17.05 14.70 -2.03
CA CYS A 44 17.44 14.28 -3.37
C CYS A 44 18.51 13.18 -3.42
N CYS A 45 19.28 12.98 -2.35
CA CYS A 45 20.28 11.90 -2.28
C CYS A 45 19.69 10.57 -1.80
N SER A 46 18.38 10.55 -1.53
CA SER A 46 17.62 9.32 -1.32
C SER A 46 16.55 9.17 -2.41
N THR A 47 15.28 9.07 -2.05
CA THR A 47 14.17 8.75 -2.98
C THR A 47 13.25 9.93 -3.29
N GLY A 48 13.66 11.15 -2.95
CA GLY A 48 12.95 12.38 -3.28
C GLY A 48 12.98 12.69 -4.79
N ALA A 49 11.85 13.16 -5.31
CA ALA A 49 11.71 13.58 -6.71
C ALA A 49 11.86 15.10 -6.89
N ALA A 50 11.55 15.88 -5.86
CA ALA A 50 11.72 17.34 -5.86
C ALA A 50 11.81 17.88 -4.44
N TRP A 51 12.32 19.10 -4.30
CA TRP A 51 12.56 19.76 -3.03
C TRP A 51 12.23 21.26 -3.06
N GLY A 52 11.91 21.80 -1.89
CA GLY A 52 11.85 23.24 -1.65
C GLY A 52 10.50 23.90 -1.92
N PRO A 53 10.41 25.23 -1.70
CA PRO A 53 9.17 25.99 -1.87
C PRO A 53 8.74 26.11 -3.35
N HIS A 54 9.70 26.00 -4.28
CA HIS A 54 9.49 26.20 -5.72
C HIS A 54 9.41 24.89 -6.52
N CYS A 55 9.31 23.73 -5.86
CA CYS A 55 9.26 22.43 -6.55
C CYS A 55 10.48 22.20 -7.46
N GLU A 56 11.69 22.38 -6.92
CA GLU A 56 12.92 22.13 -7.67
C GLU A 56 13.10 20.63 -7.84
N ARG A 57 13.16 20.15 -9.09
CA ARG A 57 13.36 18.73 -9.36
C ARG A 57 14.72 18.26 -8.87
N CYS A 58 14.75 17.08 -8.28
CA CYS A 58 16.01 16.45 -7.90
C CYS A 58 16.82 16.09 -9.15
N PRO A 59 18.16 16.21 -9.09
CA PRO A 59 19.02 15.79 -10.19
C PRO A 59 18.86 14.29 -10.43
N PRO A 60 18.80 13.81 -11.69
CA PRO A 60 18.72 12.39 -11.98
C PRO A 60 19.94 11.63 -11.45
N HIS A 61 19.74 10.41 -10.95
CA HIS A 61 20.84 9.54 -10.53
C HIS A 61 21.85 9.35 -11.67
N ALA A 62 23.14 9.20 -11.32
CA ALA A 62 24.28 9.07 -12.24
C ALA A 62 24.64 10.30 -13.10
N THR A 63 24.00 11.45 -12.86
CA THR A 63 24.43 12.74 -13.44
C THR A 63 25.51 13.41 -12.60
N ASP A 64 26.28 14.32 -13.21
CA ASP A 64 27.28 15.10 -12.48
C ASP A 64 26.64 16.03 -11.46
N ASP A 65 25.44 16.55 -11.73
CA ASP A 65 24.67 17.33 -10.76
C ASP A 65 24.32 16.51 -9.52
N TYR A 66 23.99 15.22 -9.69
CA TYR A 66 23.75 14.31 -8.58
C TYR A 66 25.03 14.03 -7.78
N ARG A 67 26.14 13.73 -8.46
CA ARG A 67 27.46 13.56 -7.79
C ARG A 67 27.91 14.84 -7.08
N GLN A 68 27.53 15.99 -7.63
CA GLN A 68 27.86 17.26 -7.02
C GLN A 68 27.08 17.50 -5.72
N LEU A 69 25.81 17.09 -5.67
CA LEU A 69 24.93 17.24 -4.51
C LEU A 69 25.16 16.14 -3.45
N CYS A 70 25.35 14.89 -3.88
CA CYS A 70 25.36 13.70 -3.04
C CYS A 70 26.75 13.08 -2.83
N GLY A 71 27.79 13.68 -3.41
CA GLY A 71 29.15 13.19 -3.32
C GLY A 71 29.37 11.88 -4.10
N SER A 72 30.22 11.01 -3.56
CA SER A 72 30.59 9.71 -4.17
C SER A 72 29.63 8.56 -3.85
N TRP A 73 28.52 8.83 -3.15
CA TRP A 73 27.55 7.83 -2.74
C TRP A 73 26.58 7.51 -3.89
N GLU A 74 27.10 6.83 -4.92
CA GLU A 74 26.31 6.48 -6.12
C GLU A 74 25.08 5.60 -5.80
N SER A 75 25.13 4.87 -4.68
CA SER A 75 24.01 4.06 -4.18
C SER A 75 22.87 4.86 -3.53
N GLY A 76 23.08 6.16 -3.24
CA GLY A 76 22.13 6.98 -2.47
C GLY A 76 22.07 6.58 -0.98
N GLY A 77 21.17 7.22 -0.24
CA GLY A 77 20.90 6.94 1.19
C GLY A 77 21.82 7.65 2.19
N TYR A 78 22.84 8.38 1.69
CA TYR A 78 23.76 9.15 2.51
C TYR A 78 23.81 10.61 2.05
N ASP A 79 23.96 11.54 3.00
CA ASP A 79 24.15 12.95 2.71
C ASP A 79 25.57 13.24 2.21
N VAL A 80 25.84 14.50 1.86
CA VAL A 80 27.15 14.94 1.35
C VAL A 80 28.30 14.71 2.34
N THR A 81 28.00 14.52 3.63
CA THR A 81 28.98 14.23 4.70
C THR A 81 29.18 12.74 4.93
N GLY A 82 28.41 11.88 4.26
CA GLY A 82 28.41 10.43 4.49
C GLY A 82 27.57 9.99 5.69
N ARG A 83 26.73 10.87 6.23
CA ARG A 83 25.76 10.51 7.26
C ARG A 83 24.52 9.89 6.61
N ASP A 84 24.00 8.86 7.24
CA ASP A 84 22.74 8.23 6.88
C ASP A 84 21.58 9.24 6.85
N ILE A 85 20.81 9.19 5.77
CA ILE A 85 19.61 10.01 5.60
C ILE A 85 18.44 9.24 6.19
N ASP A 86 17.81 9.78 7.24
CA ASP A 86 16.55 9.23 7.73
C ASP A 86 15.43 9.56 6.75
N GLU A 87 15.18 8.67 5.79
CA GLU A 87 14.17 8.87 4.77
C GLU A 87 12.76 8.99 5.33
N CYS A 88 12.50 8.35 6.47
CA CYS A 88 11.20 8.41 7.13
C CYS A 88 10.89 9.81 7.66
N ARG A 89 11.93 10.59 7.98
CA ARG A 89 11.80 12.01 8.34
C ARG A 89 11.95 12.92 7.15
N ALA A 90 12.87 12.61 6.24
CA ALA A 90 13.19 13.50 5.12
C ALA A 90 12.13 13.48 4.02
N VAL A 91 11.51 12.32 3.77
CA VAL A 91 10.60 12.12 2.64
C VAL A 91 9.22 11.64 3.15
N PRO A 92 8.23 12.53 3.24
CA PRO A 92 6.90 12.15 3.67
C PRO A 92 6.18 11.30 2.61
N GLY A 93 5.42 10.30 3.06
CA GLY A 93 4.58 9.48 2.19
C GLY A 93 5.30 8.36 1.42
N LEU A 94 6.51 7.96 1.85
CA LEU A 94 7.25 6.81 1.28
C LEU A 94 6.46 5.50 1.36
N CYS A 95 6.11 5.12 2.59
CA CYS A 95 5.36 3.91 2.88
C CYS A 95 3.86 4.20 2.88
N ARG A 96 3.28 4.44 1.70
CA ARG A 96 1.82 4.48 1.59
C ARG A 96 1.25 3.17 2.13
N ASP A 97 0.24 3.25 2.99
CA ASP A 97 -0.39 2.09 3.64
C ASP A 97 0.55 1.24 4.51
N GLY A 98 1.56 1.88 5.14
CA GLY A 98 2.46 1.22 6.08
C GLY A 98 3.24 2.19 6.97
N ARG A 99 4.13 1.63 7.78
CA ARG A 99 5.06 2.36 8.65
C ARG A 99 6.47 2.32 8.07
N CYS A 100 7.10 3.49 7.95
CA CYS A 100 8.50 3.61 7.55
C CYS A 100 9.45 3.26 8.70
N VAL A 101 10.53 2.56 8.39
CA VAL A 101 11.64 2.28 9.31
C VAL A 101 12.94 2.59 8.60
N ASN A 102 13.69 3.54 9.16
CA ASN A 102 15.02 3.91 8.67
C ASN A 102 16.02 2.76 8.86
N THR A 103 16.92 2.56 7.91
CA THR A 103 17.99 1.57 7.95
C THR A 103 19.28 2.20 7.42
N LEU A 104 20.44 1.59 7.67
CA LEU A 104 21.68 2.19 7.20
C LEU A 104 21.77 2.17 5.67
N GLY A 105 21.81 3.34 5.04
CA GLY A 105 21.86 3.57 3.61
C GLY A 105 20.55 3.31 2.87
N SER A 106 19.44 3.09 3.58
CA SER A 106 18.13 2.84 2.97
C SER A 106 16.99 2.88 3.98
N TYR A 107 15.78 2.49 3.58
CA TYR A 107 14.66 2.31 4.49
C TYR A 107 13.86 1.06 4.11
N ARG A 108 12.99 0.63 5.03
CA ARG A 108 12.00 -0.41 4.75
C ARG A 108 10.61 -0.02 5.23
N CYS A 109 9.61 -0.50 4.52
CA CYS A 109 8.21 -0.35 4.88
C CYS A 109 7.69 -1.59 5.60
N ILE A 110 7.14 -1.39 6.79
CA ILE A 110 6.32 -2.38 7.47
C ILE A 110 4.87 -2.12 7.04
N CYS A 111 4.36 -2.98 6.17
CA CYS A 111 3.04 -2.79 5.56
C CYS A 111 1.89 -3.13 6.51
N ASN A 112 0.79 -2.38 6.36
CA ASN A 112 -0.45 -2.67 7.06
C ASN A 112 -1.05 -4.01 6.60
N LYS A 113 -1.99 -4.54 7.36
CA LYS A 113 -2.74 -5.74 6.96
C LYS A 113 -3.45 -5.51 5.62
N GLY A 114 -3.41 -6.51 4.74
CA GLY A 114 -3.94 -6.40 3.36
C GLY A 114 -2.91 -5.87 2.36
N TYR A 115 -1.69 -5.56 2.82
CA TYR A 115 -0.59 -5.13 1.97
C TYR A 115 0.64 -6.00 2.21
N ARG A 116 1.49 -6.11 1.18
CA ARG A 116 2.78 -6.80 1.24
C ARG A 116 3.91 -5.89 0.76
N PRO A 117 5.15 -6.07 1.24
CA PRO A 117 6.29 -5.36 0.69
C PRO A 117 6.52 -5.72 -0.79
N ASP A 118 7.03 -4.75 -1.55
CA ASP A 118 7.61 -5.00 -2.87
C ASP A 118 8.94 -5.77 -2.76
N GLN A 119 9.56 -6.12 -3.89
CA GLN A 119 10.80 -6.89 -3.89
C GLN A 119 11.96 -6.17 -3.17
N ALA A 120 11.96 -4.84 -3.19
CA ALA A 120 12.93 -4.02 -2.48
C ALA A 120 12.57 -3.78 -1.00
N GLY A 121 11.35 -4.08 -0.56
CA GLY A 121 10.86 -3.77 0.78
C GLY A 121 10.61 -2.29 1.06
N THR A 122 10.59 -1.44 0.02
CA THR A 122 10.48 0.03 0.11
C THR A 122 9.07 0.55 -0.18
N LYS A 123 8.16 -0.33 -0.62
CA LYS A 123 6.77 0.04 -0.92
C LYS A 123 5.81 -1.05 -0.45
N CYS A 124 4.60 -0.62 -0.08
CA CYS A 124 3.51 -1.53 0.20
C CYS A 124 2.61 -1.67 -1.02
N LEU A 125 2.42 -2.91 -1.43
CA LEU A 125 1.58 -3.30 -2.54
C LEU A 125 0.33 -3.97 -1.99
N ASP A 126 -0.82 -3.55 -2.51
CA ASP A 126 -2.10 -4.13 -2.20
C ASP A 126 -2.11 -5.63 -2.53
N VAL A 127 -2.64 -6.44 -1.62
CA VAL A 127 -2.75 -7.89 -1.81
C VAL A 127 -4.06 -8.19 -2.50
N ASN A 128 -3.99 -8.74 -3.72
CA ASN A 128 -5.21 -9.19 -4.39
C ASN A 128 -5.73 -10.50 -3.78
N GLU A 129 -6.65 -10.42 -2.82
CA GLU A 129 -7.21 -11.62 -2.19
C GLU A 129 -8.05 -12.45 -3.15
N CYS A 130 -8.54 -11.87 -4.25
CA CYS A 130 -9.27 -12.61 -5.29
C CYS A 130 -8.39 -13.60 -6.06
N GLU A 131 -7.08 -13.33 -6.14
CA GLU A 131 -6.09 -14.24 -6.74
C GLU A 131 -5.60 -15.29 -5.74
N GLN A 132 -5.48 -14.94 -4.46
CA GLN A 132 -5.00 -15.87 -3.42
C GLN A 132 -6.07 -16.83 -2.93
N SER A 133 -7.32 -16.38 -2.85
CA SER A 133 -8.46 -17.17 -2.44
C SER A 133 -9.66 -16.84 -3.32
N PRO A 134 -9.70 -17.36 -4.57
CA PRO A 134 -10.89 -17.25 -5.40
C PRO A 134 -12.05 -17.90 -4.64
N GLY A 135 -12.93 -17.07 -4.09
CA GLY A 135 -14.06 -17.53 -3.29
C GLY A 135 -14.91 -18.56 -4.04
N PRO A 136 -15.79 -19.31 -3.34
CA PRO A 136 -16.64 -20.29 -3.99
C PRO A 136 -17.42 -19.63 -5.14
N CYS A 137 -17.57 -20.35 -6.26
CA CYS A 137 -18.07 -19.85 -7.55
C CYS A 137 -19.43 -19.11 -7.54
N LYS A 138 -20.14 -19.12 -6.40
CA LYS A 138 -21.35 -18.33 -6.12
C LYS A 138 -21.09 -16.84 -5.82
N PHE A 139 -19.86 -16.45 -5.49
CA PHE A 139 -19.50 -15.08 -5.17
C PHE A 139 -18.52 -14.51 -6.21
N SER A 140 -18.78 -13.30 -6.70
CA SER A 140 -17.79 -12.48 -7.40
C SER A 140 -16.93 -11.78 -6.37
N CYS A 141 -15.62 -11.90 -6.50
CA CYS A 141 -14.66 -11.15 -5.70
C CYS A 141 -14.26 -9.87 -6.45
N ALA A 142 -14.21 -8.76 -5.72
CA ALA A 142 -13.63 -7.50 -6.17
C ALA A 142 -12.50 -7.11 -5.23
N ASN A 143 -11.30 -6.90 -5.78
CA ASN A 143 -10.15 -6.43 -5.02
C ASN A 143 -10.37 -4.97 -4.57
N THR A 144 -9.99 -4.64 -3.34
CA THR A 144 -10.09 -3.30 -2.76
C THR A 144 -8.81 -2.94 -2.03
N ALA A 145 -8.53 -1.65 -1.83
CA ALA A 145 -7.32 -1.25 -1.11
C ALA A 145 -7.34 -1.80 0.34
N GLY A 146 -6.39 -2.67 0.67
CA GLY A 146 -6.22 -3.31 1.96
C GLY A 146 -7.19 -4.46 2.26
N GLY A 147 -7.95 -4.95 1.27
CA GLY A 147 -8.92 -6.02 1.46
C GLY A 147 -9.68 -6.43 0.21
N SER A 148 -10.73 -7.24 0.37
CA SER A 148 -11.61 -7.61 -0.74
C SER A 148 -13.09 -7.44 -0.41
N LEU A 149 -13.88 -7.18 -1.45
CA LEU A 149 -15.34 -7.15 -1.39
C LEU A 149 -15.92 -8.35 -2.15
N MET A 150 -16.65 -9.21 -1.44
CA MET A 150 -17.43 -10.28 -2.06
C MET A 150 -18.84 -9.79 -2.40
N ARG A 151 -19.28 -10.04 -3.63
CA ARG A 151 -20.65 -9.79 -4.11
C ARG A 151 -21.27 -11.09 -4.59
N LEU A 152 -22.58 -11.25 -4.43
CA LEU A 152 -23.29 -12.40 -4.99
C LEU A 152 -23.30 -12.29 -6.52
N ARG A 153 -22.96 -13.37 -7.24
CA ARG A 153 -23.15 -13.43 -8.69
C ARG A 153 -24.64 -13.66 -8.98
N GLY A 154 -25.30 -12.63 -9.51
CA GLY A 154 -26.70 -12.67 -9.96
C GLY A 154 -27.66 -11.85 -9.08
N ARG A 155 -28.77 -11.38 -9.67
CA ARG A 155 -29.93 -10.92 -8.90
C ARG A 155 -30.30 -12.06 -7.94
N LEU A 156 -30.45 -11.76 -6.65
CA LEU A 156 -31.35 -12.56 -5.82
C LEU A 156 -32.64 -12.76 -6.64
N PRO A 157 -33.16 -13.99 -6.82
CA PRO A 157 -34.53 -14.11 -7.28
C PRO A 157 -35.36 -13.22 -6.35
N ALA A 158 -36.16 -12.33 -6.93
CA ALA A 158 -37.11 -11.50 -6.20
C ALA A 158 -38.14 -12.42 -5.54
N ALA A 159 -37.74 -13.05 -4.44
CA ALA A 159 -38.52 -14.03 -3.71
C ALA A 159 -38.14 -14.05 -2.22
N HIS A 160 -37.59 -12.95 -1.71
CA HIS A 160 -37.66 -12.66 -0.29
C HIS A 160 -37.94 -11.17 -0.17
N GLY A 161 -39.24 -10.83 -0.12
CA GLY A 161 -39.68 -9.53 0.38
C GLY A 161 -39.18 -9.29 1.80
N PRO A 162 -39.43 -8.10 2.37
CA PRO A 162 -39.06 -7.81 3.75
C PRO A 162 -39.60 -8.92 4.68
N CYS A 163 -38.74 -9.41 5.56
CA CYS A 163 -39.08 -10.42 6.54
C CYS A 163 -40.05 -9.80 7.56
N GLU A 164 -41.36 -9.81 7.29
CA GLU A 164 -42.38 -9.51 8.29
C GLU A 164 -42.60 -10.75 9.17
N LEU A 165 -42.34 -10.58 10.47
CA LEU A 165 -42.75 -11.54 11.50
C LEU A 165 -44.28 -11.50 11.63
N ARG A 166 -44.99 -12.39 10.93
CA ARG A 166 -46.38 -12.72 11.28
C ARG A 166 -46.46 -14.08 11.97
N GLY A 167 -47.05 -14.04 13.15
CA GLY A 167 -46.98 -15.08 14.17
C GLY A 167 -47.63 -16.41 13.83
N ARG A 168 -47.11 -17.43 14.52
CA ARG A 168 -47.75 -18.69 14.95
C ARG A 168 -48.62 -19.40 13.90
N GLY A 169 -48.02 -20.36 13.18
CA GLY A 169 -48.77 -21.45 12.57
C GLY A 169 -48.03 -22.23 11.49
N ARG A 170 -47.45 -23.37 11.90
CA ARG A 170 -46.86 -24.47 11.08
C ARG A 170 -45.64 -24.15 10.20
N VAL A 171 -44.49 -24.61 10.67
CA VAL A 171 -43.26 -24.81 9.90
C VAL A 171 -43.48 -25.98 8.93
N ARG A 172 -43.41 -25.74 7.62
CA ARG A 172 -43.07 -26.79 6.65
C ARG A 172 -41.56 -26.69 6.38
N HIS A 173 -40.87 -27.78 6.67
CA HIS A 173 -39.46 -27.94 6.31
C HIS A 173 -39.33 -28.01 4.78
N GLY A 174 -38.80 -26.95 4.19
CA GLY A 174 -38.22 -26.95 2.84
C GLY A 174 -36.69 -26.97 2.93
N PRO A 175 -35.99 -27.49 1.90
CA PRO A 175 -34.55 -27.74 1.95
C PRO A 175 -33.74 -26.44 1.72
N ALA A 176 -33.82 -25.47 2.63
CA ALA A 176 -33.00 -24.26 2.55
C ALA A 176 -32.80 -23.49 3.88
N CYS A 177 -33.18 -24.03 5.03
CA CYS A 177 -32.80 -23.42 6.31
C CYS A 177 -31.66 -24.22 6.94
N ALA A 178 -30.43 -23.92 6.51
CA ALA A 178 -29.27 -24.22 7.33
C ALA A 178 -29.25 -23.24 8.50
N SER A 179 -29.95 -23.60 9.57
CA SER A 179 -29.79 -23.00 10.89
C SER A 179 -28.40 -23.33 11.42
N SER A 180 -27.48 -22.38 11.34
CA SER A 180 -26.46 -22.12 12.38
C SER A 180 -25.73 -20.82 12.06
N VAL A 181 -26.42 -19.70 12.27
CA VAL A 181 -25.76 -18.45 12.67
C VAL A 181 -25.88 -18.39 14.18
N ASN A 182 -24.94 -19.04 14.88
CA ASN A 182 -24.67 -18.62 16.25
C ASN A 182 -23.90 -17.31 16.14
N ARG A 183 -24.34 -16.28 16.87
CA ARG A 183 -23.72 -14.95 16.88
C ARG A 183 -22.24 -15.08 17.28
N GLY A 184 -21.35 -14.97 16.31
CA GLY A 184 -19.90 -15.00 16.52
C GLY A 184 -19.18 -15.00 15.18
N LEU A 185 -18.23 -14.08 15.03
CA LEU A 185 -17.40 -13.87 13.83
C LEU A 185 -16.98 -15.18 13.15
N VAL A 186 -17.36 -15.38 11.88
CA VAL A 186 -16.70 -16.38 11.03
C VAL A 186 -15.32 -15.82 10.66
N ARG A 187 -14.32 -16.16 11.48
CA ARG A 187 -12.93 -15.68 11.36
C ARG A 187 -12.01 -16.55 10.52
N SER A 188 -12.49 -17.62 9.88
CA SER A 188 -11.68 -18.44 8.98
C SER A 188 -12.53 -19.17 7.95
N ALA A 189 -12.30 -18.89 6.67
CA ALA A 189 -12.85 -19.65 5.54
C ALA A 189 -11.89 -20.78 5.13
N SER A 190 -11.46 -21.62 6.09
CA SER A 190 -10.51 -22.72 5.82
C SER A 190 -11.13 -24.11 5.98
N ALA A 191 -12.45 -24.23 6.12
CA ALA A 191 -13.13 -25.51 6.19
C ALA A 191 -14.19 -25.59 5.09
N LEU A 192 -14.23 -26.73 4.40
CA LEU A 192 -15.13 -27.12 3.31
C LEU A 192 -14.54 -27.01 1.89
N CYS A 193 -13.44 -27.72 1.66
CA CYS A 193 -13.19 -28.33 0.35
C CYS A 193 -13.11 -29.86 0.52
N ARG A 194 -14.27 -30.52 0.49
CA ARG A 194 -14.38 -31.93 0.09
C ARG A 194 -15.66 -32.07 -0.73
N LEU A 195 -15.56 -32.80 -1.83
CA LEU A 195 -16.62 -33.21 -2.76
C LEU A 195 -16.92 -32.22 -3.91
N SER A 196 -16.03 -32.17 -4.90
CA SER A 196 -16.41 -32.41 -6.32
C SER A 196 -15.15 -32.43 -7.20
N GLN A 197 -14.34 -33.48 -7.06
CA GLN A 197 -13.36 -33.86 -8.07
C GLN A 197 -13.52 -35.34 -8.40
N ASP A 198 -14.74 -35.77 -8.73
CA ASP A 198 -14.87 -37.05 -9.42
C ASP A 198 -16.15 -37.14 -10.25
N ARG A 199 -16.05 -36.69 -11.50
CA ARG A 199 -16.78 -37.28 -12.63
C ARG A 199 -15.90 -37.24 -13.87
N ARG A 200 -14.79 -37.95 -13.80
CA ARG A 200 -14.11 -38.50 -14.98
C ARG A 200 -13.72 -39.93 -14.63
N SER A 201 -14.61 -40.87 -14.92
CA SER A 201 -14.26 -42.19 -15.47
C SER A 201 -15.48 -43.12 -15.59
N LEU A 202 -15.58 -43.70 -16.79
CA LEU A 202 -15.98 -45.07 -17.10
C LEU A 202 -17.48 -45.43 -17.21
N PHE A 203 -17.77 -45.90 -18.44
CA PHE A 203 -18.94 -46.59 -19.03
C PHE A 203 -20.21 -45.77 -19.30
#